data_AF-A0A520GCN1-F1
#
_entry.id   AF-A0A520GCN1-F1
#
_cell.length_a   1.000
_cell.length_b   1.000
_cell.length_c   1.000
_cell.angle_alpha   90.00
_cell.angle_beta   90.00
_cell.angle_gamma   90.00
#
_symmetry.space_group_name_H-M   'P 1'
#
loop_
_entity.id
_entity.type
_entity.pdbx_description
1 polymer ?
#
loop_
_entity_poly.entity_id
_entity_poly.type
_entity_poly.pdbx_seq_one_letter_code
_entity_poly.pdbx_strand_id
1 'polypeptide(L)'
;MRGVSASPEAVSAALAQASEENGLQEWYRVCVRPLLRMPESDWPRCCGSSCEPCSEQLKRVARRTLALLEADAESTDPPQDA
;
A
#
# COMPACT_ATOMS: atom_id res chain seq x y z
N MET A 1 20.11 2.03 -2.40
CA MET A 1 18.67 1.77 -2.29
C MET A 1 18.21 2.39 -0.97
N ARG A 2 17.60 3.57 -0.99
CA ARG A 2 17.10 4.20 0.24
C ARG A 2 15.91 3.39 0.73
N GLY A 3 16.04 2.75 1.89
CA GLY A 3 14.91 2.10 2.55
C GLY A 3 13.98 3.17 3.09
N VAL A 4 12.76 3.26 2.56
CA VAL A 4 11.67 3.99 3.19
C VAL A 4 11.37 3.26 4.51
N SER A 5 11.93 3.77 5.60
CA SER A 5 11.54 3.36 6.96
C SER A 5 10.25 4.10 7.32
N ALA A 6 9.16 3.80 6.59
CA ALA A 6 7.85 4.33 6.94
C ALA A 6 7.45 3.86 8.35
N SER A 7 6.96 4.78 9.17
CA SER A 7 6.48 4.44 10.51
C SER A 7 5.26 3.51 10.43
N PRO A 8 5.03 2.64 11.41
CA PRO A 8 3.84 1.77 11.42
C PRO A 8 2.53 2.56 11.40
N GLU A 9 2.54 3.80 11.89
CA GLU A 9 1.40 4.72 11.81
C GLU A 9 1.20 5.25 10.39
N ALA A 10 2.26 5.69 9.71
CA ALA A 10 2.19 6.13 8.31
C ALA A 10 1.68 5.00 7.39
N VAL A 11 2.16 3.77 7.61
CA VAL A 11 1.67 2.58 6.87
C VAL A 11 0.19 2.34 7.15
N SER A 12 -0.26 2.50 8.39
CA SER A 12 -1.66 2.27 8.76
C SER A 12 -2.59 3.34 8.18
N ALA A 13 -2.16 4.61 8.18
CA ALA A 13 -2.90 5.73 7.58
C ALA A 13 -2.98 5.60 6.05
N ALA A 14 -1.84 5.34 5.38
CA ALA A 14 -1.79 5.15 3.94
C ALA A 14 -2.65 3.93 3.51
N LEU A 15 -2.64 2.84 4.28
CA LEU A 15 -3.47 1.67 4.01
C LEU A 15 -4.96 1.96 4.20
N ALA A 16 -5.33 2.72 5.25
CA ALA A 16 -6.72 3.12 5.48
C ALA A 16 -7.24 3.95 4.29
N GLN A 17 -6.49 4.99 3.90
CA GLN A 17 -6.83 5.84 2.76
C GLN A 17 -6.90 5.05 1.44
N ALA A 18 -5.88 4.24 1.14
CA ALA A 18 -5.86 3.43 -0.08
C ALA A 18 -7.04 2.43 -0.13
N SER A 19 -7.46 1.90 1.02
CA SER A 19 -8.62 1.01 1.09
C SER A 19 -9.92 1.74 0.78
N GLU A 20 -10.13 2.92 1.35
CA GLU A 20 -11.31 3.74 1.12
C GLU A 20 -11.43 4.18 -0.35
N GLU A 21 -10.33 4.66 -0.94
CA GLU A 21 -10.27 5.06 -2.36
C GLU A 21 -10.60 3.91 -3.32
N ASN A 22 -10.34 2.67 -2.91
CA ASN A 22 -10.50 1.48 -3.73
C ASN A 22 -11.71 0.61 -3.32
N GLY A 23 -12.51 1.05 -2.35
CA GLY A 23 -13.67 0.31 -1.83
C GLY A 23 -13.32 -1.01 -1.14
N LEU A 24 -12.10 -1.17 -0.62
CA LEU A 24 -11.70 -2.34 0.15
C LEU A 24 -12.19 -2.21 1.60
N GLN A 25 -12.93 -3.22 2.05
CA GLN A 25 -13.42 -3.27 3.43
C GLN A 25 -12.29 -3.40 4.44
N GLU A 26 -12.49 -2.80 5.62
CA GLU A 26 -11.45 -2.72 6.66
C GLU A 26 -10.90 -4.09 7.07
N TRP A 27 -11.76 -5.10 7.21
CA TRP A 27 -11.32 -6.46 7.58
C TRP A 27 -10.42 -7.12 6.54
N TYR A 28 -10.42 -6.67 5.28
CA TYR A 28 -9.52 -7.15 4.24
C TYR A 28 -8.15 -6.45 4.23
N ARG A 29 -7.97 -5.36 5.00
CA ARG A 29 -6.68 -4.66 5.12
C ARG A 29 -5.57 -5.58 5.63
N VAL A 30 -5.91 -6.58 6.45
CA VAL A 30 -4.96 -7.59 6.93
C VAL A 30 -4.34 -8.41 5.80
N CYS A 31 -5.08 -8.63 4.70
CA CYS A 31 -4.59 -9.34 3.51
C CYS A 31 -3.60 -8.51 2.68
N VAL A 32 -3.62 -7.19 2.82
CA VAL A 32 -2.72 -6.27 2.09
C VAL A 32 -1.38 -6.13 2.80
N ARG A 33 -1.34 -6.19 4.14
CA ARG A 33 -0.12 -5.99 4.94
C ARG A 33 1.08 -6.86 4.50
N PRO A 34 0.93 -8.15 4.15
CA PRO A 34 2.03 -8.94 3.61
C PRO A 34 2.57 -8.44 2.27
N LEU A 35 1.70 -7.93 1.39
CA LEU A 35 2.08 -7.43 0.06
C LEU A 35 3.01 -6.22 0.13
N LEU A 36 2.84 -5.38 1.16
CA LEU A 36 3.69 -4.20 1.39
C LEU A 36 5.11 -4.56 1.83
N ARG A 37 5.36 -5.81 2.24
CA ARG A 37 6.65 -6.28 2.75
C ARG A 37 7.45 -7.10 1.74
N MET A 38 6.89 -7.31 0.55
CA MET A 38 7.48 -8.17 -0.48
C MET A 38 7.45 -7.46 -1.83
N PRO A 39 8.40 -7.77 -2.73
CA PRO A 39 8.42 -7.15 -4.05
C PRO A 39 7.16 -7.51 -4.85
N GLU A 40 6.75 -6.61 -5.75
CA GLU A 40 5.54 -6.80 -6.57
C GLU A 40 5.59 -8.10 -7.41
N SER A 41 6.78 -8.55 -7.79
CA SER A 41 7.00 -9.81 -8.51
C SER A 41 6.53 -11.04 -7.74
N ASP A 42 6.48 -10.98 -6.41
CA ASP A 42 6.06 -12.09 -5.54
C ASP A 42 4.57 -12.01 -5.14
N TRP A 43 3.82 -11.03 -5.66
CA TRP A 43 2.41 -10.87 -5.33
C TRP A 43 1.54 -12.00 -5.92
N PRO A 44 0.46 -12.41 -5.22
CA PRO A 44 -0.39 -13.52 -5.63
C PRO A 44 -1.02 -13.24 -7.00
N ARG A 45 -0.93 -14.16 -7.95
CA ARG A 45 -1.58 -13.98 -9.25
C ARG A 45 -3.10 -14.06 -9.12
N CYS A 46 -3.81 -13.29 -9.95
CA CYS A 46 -5.26 -13.39 -10.01
C CYS A 46 -5.65 -14.81 -10.41
N CYS A 47 -6.53 -15.42 -9.61
CA CYS A 47 -7.00 -16.79 -9.82
C CYS A 47 -7.86 -16.94 -11.10
N GLY A 48 -8.30 -15.83 -11.71
CA GLY A 48 -9.22 -15.82 -12.86
C GLY A 48 -10.66 -16.23 -12.53
N SER A 49 -10.91 -16.60 -11.28
CA SER A 49 -12.24 -16.85 -10.71
C SER A 49 -12.70 -15.67 -9.85
N SER A 50 -13.97 -15.61 -9.49
CA SER A 50 -14.53 -14.63 -8.55
C SER A 50 -14.13 -14.94 -7.09
N CYS A 51 -12.82 -15.01 -6.82
CA CYS A 51 -12.30 -15.18 -5.46
C CYS A 51 -12.49 -13.86 -4.68
N GLU A 52 -13.08 -13.92 -3.47
CA GLU A 52 -13.29 -12.75 -2.60
C GLU A 52 -12.42 -12.84 -1.34
N PRO A 53 -11.54 -11.83 -1.08
CA PRO A 53 -11.28 -10.63 -1.87
C PRO A 53 -10.45 -10.93 -3.12
N CYS A 54 -10.80 -10.27 -4.24
CA CYS A 54 -10.07 -10.43 -5.49
C CYS A 54 -8.61 -10.01 -5.32
N SER A 55 -7.68 -10.86 -5.74
CA SER A 55 -6.24 -10.56 -5.62
C SER A 55 -5.86 -9.28 -6.35
N GLU A 56 -6.52 -8.94 -7.47
CA GLU A 56 -6.31 -7.66 -8.15
C GLU A 56 -6.73 -6.47 -7.30
N GLN A 57 -7.82 -6.59 -6.53
CA GLN A 57 -8.26 -5.53 -5.62
C GLN A 57 -7.22 -5.30 -4.51
N LEU A 58 -6.68 -6.39 -3.93
CA LEU A 58 -5.63 -6.30 -2.91
C LEU A 58 -4.35 -5.64 -3.46
N LYS A 59 -3.96 -5.97 -4.70
CA LYS A 59 -2.80 -5.35 -5.36
C LYS A 59 -3.01 -3.87 -5.66
N ARG A 60 -4.20 -3.47 -6.11
CA ARG A 60 -4.52 -2.05 -6.33
C ARG A 60 -4.35 -1.23 -5.05
N VAL A 61 -4.87 -1.75 -3.95
CA VAL A 61 -4.71 -1.13 -2.62
C VAL A 61 -3.25 -1.13 -2.19
N ALA A 62 -2.51 -2.22 -2.41
CA ALA A 62 -1.08 -2.30 -2.09
C ALA A 62 -0.26 -1.25 -2.86
N ARG A 63 -0.42 -1.16 -4.19
CA ARG A 63 0.25 -0.15 -5.03
C ARG A 63 -0.07 1.26 -4.57
N ARG A 64 -1.35 1.53 -4.29
CA ARG A 64 -1.78 2.86 -3.85
C ARG A 64 -1.18 3.21 -2.48
N THR A 65 -1.13 2.24 -1.56
CA THR A 65 -0.49 2.42 -0.25
C THR A 65 0.99 2.77 -0.42
N LEU A 66 1.72 2.03 -1.26
CA LEU A 66 3.14 2.31 -1.53
C LEU A 66 3.34 3.70 -2.14
N ALA A 67 2.53 4.09 -3.12
CA ALA A 67 2.60 5.42 -3.73
C ALA A 67 2.34 6.56 -2.72
N LEU A 68 1.42 6.36 -1.76
CA LEU A 68 1.17 7.33 -0.68
C LEU A 68 2.38 7.45 0.26
N LEU A 69 3.02 6.32 0.59
CA LEU A 69 4.23 6.32 1.42
C LEU A 69 5.43 6.97 0.72
N GLU A 70 5.56 6.78 -0.59
CA GLU A 70 6.57 7.46 -1.41
C GLU A 70 6.33 8.97 -1.46
N ALA A 71 5.07 9.39 -1.64
CA ALA A 71 4.71 10.81 -1.65
C ALA A 71 4.91 11.49 -0.28
N ASP A 72 4.63 10.79 0.82
CA ASP A 72 4.86 11.29 2.19
C ASP A 72 6.36 11.37 2.52
N ALA A 73 7.14 10.39 2.05
CA ALA A 73 8.59 10.40 2.17
C ALA A 73 9.24 11.53 1.34
N GLU A 74 8.70 11.85 0.15
CA GLU A 74 9.14 12.98 -0.68
C GLU A 74 8.69 14.33 -0.10
N SER A 75 7.51 14.38 0.51
CA SER A 75 7.00 15.59 1.18
C SER A 75 7.74 15.92 2.48
N THR A 76 8.46 14.95 3.06
CA THR A 76 9.40 15.16 4.17
C THR A 76 10.78 15.59 3.66
N ASP A 77 10.82 16.47 2.65
CA ASP A 77 11.99 17.28 2.29
C ASP A 77 11.74 18.71 2.79
N PRO A 78 12.44 19.19 3.83
CA PRO A 78 12.29 20.57 4.28
C PRO A 78 12.81 21.53 3.19
N PRO A 79 12.18 22.70 2.99
CA PRO A 79 12.72 23.72 2.10
C PRO A 79 14.13 24.09 2.57
N GLN A 80 15.15 23.80 1.76
CA GLN A 80 16.49 24.32 2.00
C GLN A 80 16.48 25.80 1.64
N ASP A 81 16.36 26.65 2.68
CA ASP A 81 16.61 28.09 2.65
C ASP A 81 17.82 28.43 1.78
N ALA A 82 17.62 29.34 0.83
CA ALA A 82 18.66 30.03 0.07
C ALA A 82 18.49 31.55 0.24
#